data_AF-A0A498LY56-F1
#
_entry.id   AF-A0A498LY56-F1
#
_cell.length_a   1.000
_cell.length_b   1.000
_cell.length_c   1.000
_cell.angle_alpha   90.00
_cell.angle_beta   90.00
_cell.angle_gamma   90.00
#
_symmetry.space_group_name_H-M   'P 1'
#
loop_
_entity.id
_entity.type
_entity.pdbx_description
1 polymer ?
#
loop_
_entity_poly.entity_id
_entity_poly.type
_entity_poly.pdbx_seq_one_letter_code
_entity_poly.pdbx_strand_id
1 'polypeptide(L)'
;MIGPFKEPPFSPFRISPVGIATRKYSGKKRLIIDLSSPHGSHIPSINSIIPAPDFSMKYASIDQAISLIRKAGLGAWLSKADITSAFKVMPIHPEFWRFFGIFWKGAYYFAVRLTFGCKSSPKIFDSLSEALCWILINNHKLPYVLHLLDDFLIITPPSTPPSLGLSTLVQVFNELGVPLSKEKTLGPCTSIEFLGITLDSISFQASLPSEKVQRISLLLSNYLLADRCSKAAATSPPRPP
;
A
#
# COMPACT_ATOMS: atom_id res chain seq x y z
N MET A 1 -4.63 -12.95 13.32
CA MET A 1 -4.40 -12.95 14.77
C MET A 1 -4.84 -14.30 15.28
N ILE A 2 -4.11 -14.89 16.22
CA ILE A 2 -4.49 -16.13 16.89
C ILE A 2 -4.74 -15.82 18.36
N GLY A 3 -5.80 -16.40 18.93
CA GLY A 3 -6.32 -16.19 20.27
C GLY A 3 -7.86 -16.29 20.27
N PRO A 4 -8.55 -16.02 21.39
CA PRO A 4 -8.00 -15.58 22.68
C PRO A 4 -7.28 -16.70 23.45
N PHE A 5 -6.23 -16.35 24.17
CA PHE A 5 -5.60 -17.19 25.19
C PHE A 5 -5.76 -16.57 26.58
N LYS A 6 -5.92 -17.41 27.60
CA LYS A 6 -5.99 -16.97 29.01
C LYS A 6 -4.62 -16.57 29.57
N GLU A 7 -3.55 -17.17 29.05
CA GLU A 7 -2.16 -16.95 29.44
C GLU A 7 -1.30 -16.72 28.20
N PRO A 8 -0.09 -16.10 28.33
CA PRO A 8 0.81 -15.91 27.21
C PRO A 8 1.19 -17.25 26.55
N PRO A 9 0.95 -17.44 25.24
CA PRO A 9 1.18 -18.73 24.58
C PRO A 9 2.67 -19.05 24.31
N PHE A 10 3.58 -18.11 24.58
CA PHE A 10 5.02 -18.26 24.37
C PHE A 10 5.81 -17.65 25.54
N SER A 11 7.08 -18.03 25.68
CA SER A 11 8.02 -17.38 26.60
C SER A 11 9.36 -17.11 25.90
N PRO A 12 9.89 -15.87 25.91
CA PRO A 12 9.23 -14.64 26.36
C PRO A 12 8.07 -14.23 25.44
N PHE A 13 7.12 -13.42 25.92
CA PHE A 13 6.01 -12.87 25.12
C PHE A 13 5.95 -11.35 25.23
N ARG A 14 6.16 -10.64 24.13
CA ARG A 14 6.11 -9.16 24.08
C ARG A 14 4.69 -8.72 23.73
N ILE A 15 4.18 -7.80 24.54
CA ILE A 15 2.86 -7.21 24.37
C ILE A 15 3.04 -5.76 23.93
N SER A 16 2.41 -5.39 22.83
CA SER A 16 2.38 -4.02 22.33
C SER A 16 0.97 -3.45 22.39
N PRO A 17 0.84 -2.13 22.65
CA PRO A 17 -0.45 -1.44 22.55
C PRO A 17 -1.04 -1.58 21.14
N VAL A 18 -2.37 -1.48 21.06
CA VAL A 18 -3.10 -1.48 19.79
C VAL A 18 -3.85 -0.17 19.59
N GLY A 19 -3.82 0.33 18.36
CA GLY A 19 -4.56 1.51 17.93
C GLY A 19 -5.38 1.24 16.68
N ILE A 20 -6.33 2.12 16.40
CA ILE A 20 -7.08 2.11 15.15
C ILE A 20 -6.73 3.37 14.36
N ALA A 21 -6.13 3.20 13.19
CA ALA A 21 -6.01 4.29 12.22
C ALA A 21 -7.20 4.26 11.26
N THR A 22 -7.86 5.40 11.13
CA THR A 22 -8.95 5.59 10.17
C THR A 22 -8.41 6.34 8.97
N ARG A 23 -8.54 5.78 7.76
CA ARG A 23 -8.14 6.49 6.55
C ARG A 23 -9.08 7.67 6.34
N LYS A 24 -8.53 8.89 6.29
CA LYS A 24 -9.27 10.18 6.31
C LYS A 24 -10.46 10.28 5.35
N TYR A 25 -10.45 9.56 4.23
CA TYR A 25 -11.47 9.69 3.17
C TYR A 25 -12.34 8.45 2.98
N SER A 26 -11.82 7.23 3.20
CA SER A 26 -12.60 6.01 2.97
C SER A 26 -13.30 5.49 4.24
N GLY A 27 -13.06 6.09 5.41
CA GLY A 27 -13.57 5.60 6.70
C GLY A 27 -13.03 4.22 7.15
N LYS A 28 -12.33 3.50 6.26
CA LYS A 28 -11.72 2.20 6.53
C LYS A 28 -10.77 2.27 7.73
N LYS A 29 -11.10 1.49 8.75
CA LYS A 29 -10.33 1.32 9.98
C LYS A 29 -9.25 0.26 9.78
N ARG A 30 -8.04 0.55 10.23
CA ARG A 30 -6.90 -0.39 10.24
C ARG A 30 -6.41 -0.54 11.67
N LEU A 31 -6.33 -1.79 12.13
CA LEU A 31 -5.65 -2.11 13.38
C LEU A 31 -4.16 -1.88 13.18
N ILE A 32 -3.55 -1.15 14.11
CA ILE A 32 -2.11 -0.92 14.20
C ILE A 32 -1.64 -1.51 15.51
N ILE A 33 -0.57 -2.30 15.46
CA ILE A 33 0.15 -2.75 16.64
C ILE A 33 1.31 -1.78 16.82
N ASP A 34 1.35 -1.06 17.94
CA ASP A 34 2.40 -0.09 18.20
C ASP A 34 3.68 -0.80 18.66
N LEU A 35 4.45 -1.26 17.68
CA LEU A 35 5.74 -1.93 17.87
C LEU A 35 6.88 -0.93 18.15
N SER A 36 6.59 0.37 18.18
CA SER A 36 7.52 1.42 18.62
C SER A 36 7.42 1.68 20.13
N SER A 37 6.39 1.16 20.79
CA SER A 37 6.21 1.19 22.24
C SER A 37 7.09 0.13 22.95
N PRO A 38 7.59 0.41 24.16
CA PRO A 38 7.54 1.68 24.87
C PRO A 38 8.50 2.73 24.26
N HIS A 39 8.10 4.00 24.33
CA HIS A 39 8.97 5.13 23.95
C HIS A 39 9.80 5.60 25.15
N GLY A 40 11.09 5.87 24.94
CA GLY A 40 11.96 6.43 25.99
C GLY A 40 12.24 5.50 27.18
N SER A 41 12.03 4.19 27.04
CA SER A 41 12.30 3.19 28.07
C SER A 41 13.69 2.56 27.91
N HIS A 42 14.26 2.04 29.00
CA HIS A 42 15.46 1.20 28.96
C HIS A 42 15.24 -0.14 28.24
N ILE A 43 14.00 -0.61 28.19
CA ILE A 43 13.65 -1.80 27.41
C ILE A 43 13.42 -1.36 25.96
N PRO A 44 14.20 -1.87 24.99
CA PRO A 44 14.03 -1.48 23.61
C PRO A 44 12.68 -1.97 23.07
N SER A 45 12.06 -1.14 22.22
CA SER A 45 10.88 -1.52 21.47
C SER A 45 11.24 -2.45 20.31
N ILE A 46 10.24 -3.13 19.74
CA ILE A 46 10.49 -4.05 18.63
C ILE A 46 11.05 -3.31 17.41
N ASN A 47 10.57 -2.09 17.13
CA ASN A 47 11.09 -1.31 16.01
C ASN A 47 12.49 -0.73 16.24
N SER A 48 12.91 -0.50 17.49
CA SER A 48 14.25 0.01 17.79
C SER A 48 15.34 -1.04 17.61
N ILE A 49 15.01 -2.33 17.75
CA ILE A 49 15.96 -3.45 17.54
C ILE A 49 16.07 -3.87 16.07
N ILE A 50 15.18 -3.40 15.19
CA ILE A 50 15.22 -3.73 13.75
C ILE A 50 16.26 -2.83 13.05
N PRO A 51 17.29 -3.42 12.42
CA PRO A 51 18.36 -2.68 11.76
C PRO A 51 17.81 -1.86 10.59
N ALA A 52 17.86 -0.52 10.70
CA ALA A 52 17.27 0.36 9.69
C ALA A 52 17.82 0.18 8.26
N PRO A 53 19.13 -0.01 8.06
CA PRO A 53 19.71 -0.12 6.72
C PRO A 53 19.13 -1.27 5.89
N ASP A 54 18.86 -2.40 6.55
CA ASP A 54 18.39 -3.63 5.90
C ASP A 54 16.93 -3.54 5.41
N PHE A 55 16.17 -2.56 5.91
CA PHE A 55 14.76 -2.37 5.58
C PHE A 55 14.46 -1.02 4.92
N SER A 56 15.47 -0.40 4.31
CA SER A 56 15.31 0.81 3.49
C SER A 56 14.69 0.48 2.12
N MET A 57 13.80 1.35 1.63
CA MET A 57 13.11 1.18 0.35
C MET A 57 13.31 2.40 -0.54
N LYS A 58 13.38 2.17 -1.85
CA LYS A 58 13.24 3.21 -2.87
C LYS A 58 11.91 3.03 -3.55
N TYR A 59 11.05 4.03 -3.44
CA TYR A 59 9.72 3.99 -4.01
C TYR A 59 9.75 4.31 -5.51
N ALA A 60 8.90 3.64 -6.27
CA ALA A 60 8.62 4.04 -7.64
C ALA A 60 8.05 5.47 -7.70
N SER A 61 8.42 6.21 -8.74
CA SER A 61 7.95 7.58 -8.95
C SER A 61 7.01 7.70 -10.15
N ILE A 62 6.22 8.76 -10.16
CA ILE A 62 5.42 9.15 -11.33
C ILE A 62 6.30 9.41 -12.55
N ASP A 63 7.49 10.00 -12.37
CA ASP A 63 8.41 10.27 -13.48
C ASP A 63 8.89 8.99 -14.15
N GLN A 64 9.10 7.92 -13.37
CA GLN A 64 9.42 6.61 -13.92
C GLN A 64 8.24 6.07 -14.74
N ALA A 65 7.01 6.15 -14.24
CA ALA A 65 5.82 5.73 -14.98
C ALA A 65 5.69 6.51 -16.30
N ILE A 66 5.83 7.84 -16.27
CA ILE A 66 5.79 8.69 -17.47
C ILE A 66 6.89 8.29 -18.45
N SER A 67 8.12 8.06 -17.98
CA SER A 67 9.23 7.62 -18.84
C SER A 67 8.92 6.30 -19.55
N LEU A 68 8.34 5.33 -18.84
CA LEU A 68 7.98 4.03 -19.40
C LEU A 68 6.81 4.14 -20.39
N ILE A 69 5.79 4.96 -20.11
CA ILE A 69 4.68 5.23 -21.05
C ILE A 69 5.22 5.84 -22.34
N ARG A 70 6.12 6.84 -22.25
CA ARG A 70 6.75 7.44 -23.43
C ARG A 70 7.57 6.44 -24.24
N LYS A 71 8.26 5.51 -23.58
CA LYS A 71 9.01 4.42 -24.25
C LYS A 71 8.08 3.42 -24.93
N ALA A 72 6.93 3.09 -24.33
CA ALA A 72 5.94 2.19 -24.91
C ALA A 72 5.25 2.79 -26.14
N GLY A 73 5.14 4.12 -26.21
CA GLY A 73 4.63 4.85 -27.36
C GLY A 73 3.27 5.50 -27.13
N LEU A 74 2.87 6.35 -28.09
CA LEU A 74 1.59 7.05 -28.06
C LEU A 74 0.44 6.03 -28.11
N GLY A 75 -0.52 6.16 -27.20
CA GLY A 75 -1.63 5.21 -27.06
C GLY A 75 -1.24 3.87 -26.42
N ALA A 76 -0.15 3.81 -25.67
CA ALA A 76 0.20 2.63 -24.87
C ALA A 76 -0.97 2.18 -23.98
N TRP A 77 -1.14 0.86 -23.87
CA TRP A 77 -2.15 0.25 -23.01
C TRP A 77 -1.64 0.20 -21.57
N LEU A 78 -2.48 0.67 -20.66
CA LEU A 78 -2.22 0.76 -19.23
C LEU A 78 -3.16 -0.20 -18.50
N SER A 79 -2.62 -0.95 -17.55
CA SER A 79 -3.38 -1.81 -16.66
C SER A 79 -2.85 -1.67 -15.26
N LYS A 80 -3.75 -1.66 -14.28
CA LYS A 80 -3.42 -1.47 -12.87
C LYS A 80 -4.01 -2.58 -12.04
N ALA A 81 -3.30 -2.99 -11.00
CA ALA A 81 -3.82 -3.93 -10.02
C ALA A 81 -3.30 -3.64 -8.62
N ASP A 82 -4.11 -3.97 -7.61
CA ASP A 82 -3.78 -3.77 -6.19
C ASP A 82 -3.91 -5.11 -5.46
N ILE A 83 -2.93 -5.45 -4.62
CA ILE A 83 -2.99 -6.66 -3.79
C ILE A 83 -3.96 -6.43 -2.62
N THR A 84 -4.98 -7.28 -2.51
CA THR A 84 -5.96 -7.19 -1.42
C THR A 84 -5.33 -7.54 -0.09
N SER A 85 -5.63 -6.73 0.95
CA SER A 85 -5.15 -6.97 2.31
C SER A 85 -3.62 -7.09 2.38
N ALA A 86 -2.93 -6.15 1.74
CA ALA A 86 -1.47 -5.98 1.83
C ALA A 86 -0.94 -6.17 3.27
N PHE A 87 0.29 -6.68 3.36
CA PHE A 87 0.93 -7.23 4.57
C PHE A 87 0.32 -8.53 5.09
N LYS A 88 -1.01 -8.68 5.12
CA LYS A 88 -1.64 -9.91 5.64
C LYS A 88 -1.39 -11.14 4.77
N VAL A 89 -1.00 -10.94 3.51
CA VAL A 89 -0.57 -12.01 2.59
C VAL A 89 0.71 -12.68 3.11
N MET A 90 1.62 -11.90 3.71
CA MET A 90 2.93 -12.39 4.12
C MET A 90 2.91 -12.99 5.53
N PRO A 91 3.30 -14.27 5.70
CA PRO A 91 3.44 -14.87 7.02
C PRO A 91 4.64 -14.30 7.78
N ILE A 92 4.48 -14.21 9.11
CA ILE A 92 5.59 -14.01 10.03
C ILE A 92 6.14 -15.39 10.36
N HIS A 93 7.46 -15.55 10.33
CA HIS A 93 8.09 -16.80 10.72
C HIS A 93 7.77 -17.14 12.20
N PRO A 94 7.42 -18.40 12.54
CA PRO A 94 6.86 -18.75 13.85
C PRO A 94 7.67 -18.29 15.06
N GLU A 95 9.00 -18.32 14.97
CA GLU A 95 9.88 -17.86 16.05
C GLU A 95 9.71 -16.38 16.42
N PHE A 96 9.19 -15.56 15.50
CA PHE A 96 8.94 -14.15 15.75
C PHE A 96 7.53 -13.86 16.25
N TRP A 97 6.59 -14.82 16.23
CA TRP A 97 5.21 -14.60 16.71
C TRP A 97 5.16 -14.03 18.12
N ARG A 98 6.10 -14.44 18.97
CA ARG A 98 6.26 -13.96 20.34
C ARG A 98 6.52 -12.46 20.47
N PHE A 99 6.93 -11.78 19.39
CA PHE A 99 7.18 -10.33 19.36
C PHE A 99 5.95 -9.51 18.93
N PHE A 100 4.91 -10.16 18.41
CA PHE A 100 3.71 -9.52 17.87
C PHE A 100 2.49 -9.81 18.75
N GLY A 101 2.69 -9.86 20.07
CA GLY A 101 1.64 -10.09 21.04
C GLY A 101 0.82 -8.83 21.32
N ILE A 102 -0.47 -9.03 21.59
CA ILE A 102 -1.38 -8.00 22.09
C ILE A 102 -2.16 -8.54 23.29
N PHE A 103 -2.57 -7.65 24.18
CA PHE A 103 -3.49 -7.94 25.26
C PHE A 103 -4.73 -7.08 25.11
N TRP A 104 -5.90 -7.72 25.00
CA TRP A 104 -7.16 -7.03 24.75
C TRP A 104 -8.30 -7.72 25.49
N LYS A 105 -9.09 -6.93 26.22
CA LYS A 105 -10.26 -7.40 27.01
C LYS A 105 -9.95 -8.65 27.87
N GLY A 106 -8.82 -8.63 28.57
CA GLY A 106 -8.44 -9.71 29.49
C GLY A 106 -7.86 -10.96 28.83
N ALA A 107 -7.59 -10.93 27.52
CA ALA A 107 -7.05 -12.08 26.78
C ALA A 107 -5.82 -11.73 25.93
N TYR A 108 -4.97 -12.72 25.71
CA TYR A 108 -3.77 -12.62 24.88
C TYR A 108 -4.05 -13.06 23.44
N TYR A 109 -3.42 -12.38 22.49
CA TYR A 109 -3.43 -12.73 21.08
C TYR A 109 -2.06 -12.44 20.46
N PHE A 110 -1.78 -13.02 19.30
CA PHE A 110 -0.58 -12.68 18.53
C PHE A 110 -0.84 -12.63 17.03
N ALA A 111 -0.04 -11.84 16.30
CA ALA A 111 -0.08 -11.80 14.85
C ALA A 111 0.81 -12.88 14.22
N VAL A 112 0.30 -13.51 13.16
CA VAL A 112 1.03 -14.53 12.36
C VAL A 112 1.29 -14.07 10.92
N ARG A 113 0.86 -12.86 10.59
CA ARG A 113 1.05 -12.21 9.29
C ARG A 113 1.58 -10.79 9.56
N LEU A 114 2.29 -10.20 8.60
CA LEU A 114 2.86 -8.86 8.75
C LEU A 114 1.78 -7.84 9.19
N THR A 115 2.17 -6.90 10.04
CA THR A 115 1.25 -5.96 10.66
C THR A 115 1.64 -4.52 10.41
N PHE A 116 0.63 -3.64 10.33
CA PHE A 116 0.88 -2.21 10.41
C PHE A 116 1.50 -1.86 11.76
N GLY A 117 2.47 -0.95 11.73
CA GLY A 117 3.24 -0.52 12.90
C GLY A 117 4.60 -1.22 13.02
N CYS A 118 4.88 -2.28 12.26
CA CYS A 118 6.19 -2.90 12.21
C CYS A 118 7.08 -2.22 11.16
N LYS A 119 8.31 -1.86 11.56
CA LYS A 119 9.29 -1.16 10.71
C LYS A 119 9.74 -1.98 9.50
N SER A 120 9.91 -3.30 9.66
CA SER A 120 10.37 -4.19 8.58
C SER A 120 9.25 -4.65 7.64
N SER A 121 7.99 -4.59 8.08
CA SER A 121 6.86 -5.12 7.30
C SER A 121 6.73 -4.52 5.89
N PRO A 122 6.89 -3.20 5.68
CA PRO A 122 6.85 -2.63 4.34
C PRO A 122 7.90 -3.22 3.40
N LYS A 123 9.18 -3.29 3.81
CA LYS A 123 10.24 -3.82 2.94
C LYS A 123 10.11 -5.33 2.69
N ILE A 124 9.71 -6.10 3.69
CA ILE A 124 9.48 -7.54 3.51
C ILE A 124 8.36 -7.78 2.48
N PHE A 125 7.28 -6.99 2.54
CA PHE A 125 6.21 -7.07 1.55
C PHE A 125 6.66 -6.55 0.17
N ASP A 126 7.43 -5.48 0.13
CA ASP A 126 8.01 -4.94 -1.10
C ASP A 126 8.88 -5.98 -1.82
N SER A 127 9.63 -6.82 -1.10
CA SER A 127 10.38 -7.93 -1.71
C SER A 127 9.49 -8.97 -2.41
N LEU A 128 8.27 -9.21 -1.93
CA LEU A 128 7.28 -10.01 -2.68
C LEU A 128 6.91 -9.30 -3.98
N SER A 129 6.63 -7.99 -3.92
CA SER A 129 6.26 -7.21 -5.09
C SER A 129 7.40 -7.10 -6.13
N GLU A 130 8.65 -6.92 -5.68
CA GLU A 130 9.85 -6.97 -6.52
C GLU A 130 9.96 -8.33 -7.23
N ALA A 131 9.74 -9.44 -6.51
CA ALA A 131 9.75 -10.77 -7.11
C ALA A 131 8.63 -10.97 -8.14
N LEU A 132 7.40 -10.49 -7.84
CA LEU A 132 6.28 -10.54 -8.78
C LEU A 132 6.56 -9.74 -10.05
N CYS A 133 7.11 -8.53 -9.92
CA CYS A 133 7.55 -7.74 -11.07
C CYS A 133 8.63 -8.46 -11.88
N TRP A 134 9.61 -9.06 -11.21
CA TRP A 134 10.65 -9.83 -11.87
C TRP A 134 10.06 -11.00 -12.67
N ILE A 135 9.10 -11.75 -12.12
CA ILE A 135 8.42 -12.86 -12.82
C ILE A 135 7.67 -12.34 -14.05
N LEU A 136 6.89 -11.26 -13.90
CA LEU A 136 6.12 -10.66 -14.99
C LEU A 136 7.03 -10.22 -16.17
N ILE A 137 8.17 -9.60 -15.85
CA ILE A 137 9.13 -9.12 -16.86
C ILE A 137 9.89 -10.29 -17.48
N ASN A 138 10.46 -11.17 -16.67
CA ASN A 138 11.43 -12.16 -17.14
C ASN A 138 10.79 -13.44 -17.65
N ASN A 139 9.70 -13.90 -17.04
CA ASN A 139 9.05 -15.15 -17.43
C ASN A 139 7.93 -14.91 -18.44
N HIS A 140 7.14 -13.84 -18.25
CA HIS A 140 5.98 -13.53 -19.10
C HIS A 140 6.24 -12.42 -20.12
N LYS A 141 7.46 -11.86 -20.16
CA LYS A 141 7.91 -10.89 -21.17
C LYS A 141 7.05 -9.63 -21.24
N LEU A 142 6.44 -9.22 -20.13
CA LEU A 142 5.80 -7.91 -20.06
C LEU A 142 6.88 -6.83 -20.13
N PRO A 143 6.80 -5.90 -21.10
CA PRO A 143 7.91 -5.01 -21.42
C PRO A 143 8.19 -4.00 -20.31
N TYR A 144 7.13 -3.48 -19.68
CA TYR A 144 7.23 -2.46 -18.65
C TYR A 144 6.26 -2.76 -17.51
N VAL A 145 6.83 -3.01 -16.34
CA VAL A 145 6.11 -3.26 -15.10
C VAL A 145 6.71 -2.35 -14.03
N LEU A 146 5.84 -1.63 -13.34
CA LEU A 146 6.19 -0.78 -12.22
C LEU A 146 5.33 -1.17 -11.02
N HIS A 147 5.86 -1.05 -9.82
CA HIS A 147 5.10 -1.27 -8.60
C HIS A 147 5.45 -0.23 -7.53
N LEU A 148 4.51 0.02 -6.64
CA LEU A 148 4.75 0.65 -5.36
C LEU A 148 4.02 -0.16 -4.28
N LEU A 149 4.77 -0.93 -3.49
CA LEU A 149 4.19 -1.86 -2.52
C LEU A 149 3.13 -2.76 -3.18
N ASP A 150 1.86 -2.58 -2.85
CA ASP A 150 0.72 -3.36 -3.33
C ASP A 150 0.14 -2.88 -4.66
N ASP A 151 0.53 -1.70 -5.16
CA ASP A 151 0.00 -1.09 -6.38
C ASP A 151 0.91 -1.37 -7.60
N PHE A 152 0.41 -2.07 -8.60
CA PHE A 152 1.12 -2.46 -9.82
C PHE A 152 0.57 -1.71 -11.03
N LEU A 153 1.48 -1.26 -11.90
CA LEU A 153 1.19 -0.66 -13.20
C LEU A 153 1.90 -1.46 -14.29
N ILE A 154 1.12 -1.94 -15.26
CA ILE A 154 1.60 -2.61 -16.46
C ILE A 154 1.37 -1.68 -17.64
N ILE A 155 2.40 -1.53 -18.47
CA ILE A 155 2.37 -0.70 -19.66
C ILE A 155 2.80 -1.58 -20.83
N THR A 156 1.95 -1.68 -21.85
CA THR A 156 2.29 -2.39 -23.09
C THR A 156 2.16 -1.46 -24.31
N PRO A 157 2.99 -1.65 -25.36
CA PRO A 157 2.90 -0.86 -26.58
C PRO A 157 1.52 -0.93 -27.26
N PRO A 158 1.11 0.11 -28.01
CA PRO A 158 -0.17 0.12 -28.72
C PRO A 158 -0.29 -1.00 -29.76
N SER A 159 0.83 -1.51 -30.27
CA SER A 159 0.89 -2.64 -31.21
C SER A 159 0.53 -4.00 -30.58
N THR A 160 0.47 -4.08 -29.25
CA THR A 160 0.08 -5.29 -28.54
C THR A 160 -1.44 -5.38 -28.37
N PRO A 161 -2.02 -6.59 -28.20
CA PRO A 161 -3.42 -6.73 -27.83
C PRO A 161 -3.72 -5.94 -26.54
N PRO A 162 -4.81 -5.16 -26.47
CA PRO A 162 -5.10 -4.31 -25.32
C PRO A 162 -5.11 -5.08 -23.99
N SER A 163 -5.71 -6.27 -23.99
CA SER A 163 -5.87 -7.10 -22.80
C SER A 163 -4.59 -7.80 -22.33
N LEU A 164 -3.52 -7.85 -23.13
CA LEU A 164 -2.31 -8.64 -22.87
C LEU A 164 -1.73 -8.37 -21.49
N GLY A 165 -1.54 -7.09 -21.14
CA GLY A 165 -0.96 -6.70 -19.86
C GLY A 165 -1.81 -7.15 -18.68
N LEU A 166 -3.11 -6.86 -18.73
CA LEU A 166 -4.04 -7.19 -17.65
C LEU A 166 -4.25 -8.70 -17.50
N SER A 167 -4.50 -9.42 -18.59
CA SER A 167 -4.77 -10.86 -18.54
C SER A 167 -3.56 -11.62 -18.02
N THR A 168 -2.35 -11.26 -18.47
CA THR A 168 -1.10 -11.85 -17.98
C THR A 168 -0.91 -11.60 -16.49
N LEU A 169 -1.11 -10.36 -16.03
CA LEU A 169 -1.01 -10.04 -14.61
C LEU A 169 -2.00 -10.85 -13.77
N VAL A 170 -3.27 -10.91 -14.18
CA VAL A 170 -4.32 -11.62 -13.44
C VAL A 170 -4.02 -13.13 -13.41
N GLN A 171 -3.60 -13.70 -14.54
CA GLN A 171 -3.21 -15.11 -14.61
C GLN A 171 -2.06 -15.42 -13.65
N VAL A 172 -0.95 -14.68 -13.72
CA VAL A 172 0.23 -14.92 -12.88
C VAL A 172 -0.09 -14.79 -11.40
N PHE A 173 -0.87 -13.77 -11.01
CA PHE A 173 -1.23 -13.58 -9.62
C PHE A 173 -2.13 -14.70 -9.11
N ASN A 174 -3.06 -15.20 -9.94
CA ASN A 174 -3.89 -16.35 -9.59
C ASN A 174 -3.06 -17.64 -9.45
N GLU A 175 -2.13 -17.90 -10.36
CA GLU A 175 -1.23 -19.06 -10.32
C GLU A 175 -0.34 -19.05 -9.06
N LEU A 176 0.14 -17.87 -8.66
CA LEU A 176 0.96 -17.68 -7.45
C LEU A 176 0.14 -17.55 -6.17
N GLY A 177 -1.20 -17.60 -6.24
CA GLY A 177 -2.08 -17.45 -5.09
C GLY A 177 -2.05 -16.05 -4.44
N VAL A 178 -1.67 -15.02 -5.18
CA VAL A 178 -1.63 -13.63 -4.71
C VAL A 178 -2.99 -12.96 -4.97
N PRO A 179 -3.72 -12.55 -3.91
CA PRO A 179 -5.08 -12.06 -4.07
C PRO A 179 -5.12 -10.64 -4.63
N LEU A 180 -5.78 -10.46 -5.78
CA LEU A 180 -6.02 -9.14 -6.39
C LEU A 180 -7.33 -8.51 -5.93
N SER A 181 -7.35 -7.19 -5.82
CA SER A 181 -8.56 -6.41 -5.52
C SER A 181 -9.38 -6.19 -6.79
N LYS A 182 -10.49 -6.94 -6.94
CA LYS A 182 -11.39 -6.83 -8.10
C LYS A 182 -11.81 -5.39 -8.42
N GLU A 183 -12.11 -4.58 -7.39
CA GLU A 183 -12.56 -3.19 -7.54
C GLU A 183 -11.46 -2.24 -7.98
N LYS A 184 -10.20 -2.56 -7.71
CA LYS A 184 -9.04 -1.70 -8.01
C LYS A 184 -8.17 -2.24 -9.15
N THR A 185 -8.50 -3.42 -9.65
CA THR A 185 -7.94 -3.94 -10.89
C THR A 185 -8.62 -3.26 -12.05
N LEU A 186 -7.88 -2.45 -12.79
CA LEU A 186 -8.39 -1.55 -13.82
C LEU A 186 -7.61 -1.72 -15.12
N GLY A 187 -8.26 -1.35 -16.21
CA GLY A 187 -7.75 -1.48 -17.57
C GLY A 187 -8.32 -2.71 -18.31
N PRO A 188 -7.82 -3.01 -19.50
CA PRO A 188 -6.87 -2.18 -20.24
C PRO A 188 -7.49 -0.84 -20.64
N CYS A 189 -6.74 0.24 -20.51
CA CYS A 189 -7.17 1.59 -20.91
C CYS A 189 -5.97 2.44 -21.32
N THR A 190 -6.21 3.61 -21.89
CA THR A 190 -5.16 4.58 -22.24
C THR A 190 -5.02 5.71 -21.22
N SER A 191 -5.88 5.74 -20.20
CA SER A 191 -5.86 6.75 -19.14
C SER A 191 -6.15 6.09 -17.79
N ILE A 192 -5.26 6.24 -16.81
CA ILE A 192 -5.38 5.56 -15.51
C ILE A 192 -4.79 6.38 -14.36
N GLU A 193 -5.39 6.30 -13.17
CA GLU A 193 -4.81 6.89 -11.95
C GLU A 193 -3.77 5.95 -11.33
N PHE A 194 -2.51 6.40 -11.27
CA PHE A 194 -1.42 5.71 -10.60
C PHE A 194 -0.73 6.68 -9.62
N LEU A 195 -0.43 6.22 -8.40
CA LEU A 195 0.11 7.04 -7.28
C LEU A 195 -0.59 8.38 -7.05
N GLY A 196 -1.86 8.45 -7.42
CA GLY A 196 -2.69 9.63 -7.21
C GLY A 196 -2.70 10.64 -8.36
N ILE A 197 -2.05 10.35 -9.48
CA ILE A 197 -2.00 11.16 -10.70
C ILE A 197 -2.63 10.36 -11.84
N THR A 198 -3.50 11.00 -12.62
CA THR A 198 -4.03 10.43 -13.86
C THR A 198 -2.97 10.54 -14.94
N LEU A 199 -2.60 9.41 -15.55
CA LEU A 199 -1.64 9.31 -16.64
C LEU A 199 -2.40 8.94 -17.91
N ASP A 200 -2.31 9.79 -18.93
CA ASP A 200 -2.97 9.62 -20.22
C ASP A 200 -1.95 9.39 -21.33
N SER A 201 -1.98 8.20 -21.95
CA SER A 201 -1.03 7.79 -22.98
C SER A 201 -1.36 8.31 -24.39
N ILE A 202 -2.57 8.85 -24.61
CA ILE A 202 -2.98 9.40 -25.92
C ILE A 202 -2.59 10.87 -26.02
N SER A 203 -2.83 11.64 -24.97
CA SER A 203 -2.47 13.06 -24.89
C SER A 203 -1.07 13.30 -24.32
N PHE A 204 -0.43 12.26 -23.75
CA PHE A 204 0.80 12.37 -22.97
C PHE A 204 0.73 13.43 -21.86
N GLN A 205 -0.38 13.43 -21.14
CA GLN A 205 -0.61 14.33 -20.02
C GLN A 205 -0.62 13.57 -18.70
N ALA A 206 -0.10 14.22 -17.68
CA ALA A 206 -0.22 13.82 -16.28
C ALA A 206 -1.02 14.90 -15.57
N SER A 207 -2.13 14.54 -14.92
CA SER A 207 -3.03 15.49 -14.28
C SER A 207 -3.52 14.99 -12.92
N LEU A 208 -3.94 15.92 -12.07
CA LEU A 208 -4.64 15.53 -10.85
C LEU A 208 -6.04 15.01 -11.22
N PRO A 209 -6.50 13.90 -10.60
CA PRO A 209 -7.89 13.46 -10.74
C PRO A 209 -8.87 14.59 -10.41
N SER A 210 -9.96 14.68 -11.19
CA SER A 210 -10.96 15.75 -11.10
C SER A 210 -11.53 15.89 -9.68
N GLU A 211 -11.81 14.77 -9.00
CA GLU A 211 -12.28 14.75 -7.62
C GLU A 211 -11.29 15.45 -6.66
N LYS A 212 -9.97 15.22 -6.84
CA LYS A 212 -8.95 15.87 -6.01
C LYS A 212 -8.87 17.35 -6.29
N VAL A 213 -8.99 17.75 -7.56
CA VAL A 213 -9.02 19.17 -7.96
C VAL A 213 -10.23 19.85 -7.32
N GLN A 214 -11.45 19.32 -7.53
CA GLN A 214 -12.68 19.86 -6.96
C GLN A 214 -12.60 19.98 -5.44
N ARG A 215 -12.06 18.97 -4.76
CA ARG A 215 -11.88 18.99 -3.32
C ARG A 215 -10.88 20.05 -2.86
N ILE A 216 -9.75 20.19 -3.54
CA ILE A 216 -8.76 21.24 -3.21
C ILE A 216 -9.38 22.61 -3.45
N SER A 217 -10.11 22.81 -4.55
CA SER A 217 -10.85 24.03 -4.84
C SER A 217 -11.85 24.35 -3.73
N LEU A 218 -12.65 23.38 -3.29
CA LEU A 218 -13.61 23.57 -2.19
C LEU A 218 -12.92 23.97 -0.88
N LEU A 219 -11.80 23.31 -0.54
CA LEU A 219 -11.01 23.66 0.65
C LEU A 219 -10.45 25.07 0.56
N LEU A 220 -9.97 25.49 -0.61
CA LEU A 220 -9.47 26.84 -0.85
C LEU A 220 -10.59 27.88 -0.76
N SER A 221 -11.76 27.62 -1.36
CA SER A 221 -12.93 28.50 -1.27
C SER A 221 -13.38 28.67 0.19
N ASN A 222 -13.49 27.59 0.95
CA ASN A 222 -13.84 27.65 2.37
C ASN A 222 -12.78 28.38 3.20
N TYR A 223 -11.50 28.20 2.86
CA TYR A 223 -10.40 28.90 3.52
C TYR A 223 -10.44 30.41 3.29
N LEU A 224 -10.73 30.84 2.05
CA LEU A 224 -10.82 32.26 1.68
C LEU A 224 -12.01 32.96 2.33
N LEU A 225 -13.07 32.22 2.67
CA LEU A 225 -14.29 32.75 3.31
C LEU A 225 -14.22 32.77 4.84
N ALA A 226 -13.15 32.28 5.46
CA ALA A 226 -13.04 32.17 6.92
C ALA A 226 -12.34 33.39 7.55
N ASP A 227 -12.99 34.04 8.53
CA ASP A 227 -12.46 35.22 9.24
C ASP A 227 -11.20 34.96 10.08
N ARG A 228 -10.99 33.71 10.52
CA ARG A 228 -9.77 33.27 11.23
C ARG A 228 -9.44 31.83 10.88
N CYS A 229 -8.20 31.59 10.48
CA CYS A 229 -7.72 30.25 10.13
C CYS A 229 -6.61 29.76 11.06
N SER A 230 -6.74 28.52 11.53
CA SER A 230 -5.66 27.78 12.20
C SER A 230 -5.30 26.53 11.38
N LYS A 231 -4.06 26.04 11.49
CA LYS A 231 -3.60 24.82 10.80
C LYS A 231 -4.50 23.59 11.01
N ALA A 232 -5.24 23.54 12.13
CA ALA A 232 -6.16 22.45 12.44
C ALA A 232 -7.45 22.49 11.57
N ALA A 233 -7.91 23.67 11.17
CA ALA A 233 -9.13 23.85 10.38
C ALA A 233 -8.98 23.36 8.92
N ALA A 234 -7.77 23.46 8.34
CA ALA A 234 -7.50 23.05 6.96
C ALA A 234 -7.40 21.52 6.74
N THR A 235 -7.42 20.72 7.81
CA THR A 235 -7.14 19.26 7.74
C THR A 235 -8.26 18.37 8.28
N SER A 236 -9.37 18.96 8.72
CA SER A 236 -10.55 18.26 9.26
C SER A 236 -11.71 18.26 8.26
N PRO A 237 -12.47 17.15 8.13
CA PRO A 237 -13.67 17.13 7.29
C PRO A 237 -14.74 18.06 7.89
N PRO A 238 -15.66 18.61 7.07
CA PRO A 238 -16.78 19.39 7.57
C PRO A 238 -17.57 18.55 8.57
N ARG A 239 -17.89 19.12 9.74
CA ARG A 239 -18.82 18.47 10.68
C ARG A 239 -20.19 18.40 10.00
N PRO A 240 -20.87 17.24 10.03
CA PRO A 240 -22.28 17.18 9.67
C PRO A 240 -23.10 18.02 10.67
N PRO A 241 -24.28 18.50 10.24
CA PRO A 241 -25.17 19.33 11.05
C PRO A 241 -25.62 18.64 12.34
#